data_AF-A0A0B8QWH7-F1
#
_entry.id   AF-A0A0B8QWH7-F1
#
_cell.length_a   1.000
_cell.length_b   1.000
_cell.length_c   1.000
_cell.angle_alpha   90.00
_cell.angle_beta   90.00
_cell.angle_gamma   90.00
#
_symmetry.space_group_name_H-M   'P 1'
#
loop_
_entity.id
_entity.type
_entity.pdbx_description
1 polymer ?
#
loop_
_entity_poly.entity_id
_entity_poly.type
_entity_poly.pdbx_seq_one_letter_code
_entity_poly.pdbx_strand_id
1 'polypeptide(L)'
;MNQTENITVNQLDAMTFPLHGMRLIEASAGTGKTFTIAGLYLRLLLGHGDQNSAHRAPLTVEQILVVTFTEAATAELRDRIRARIHQARIAFSRGHSDDPVIKPLLEQTQDRDLACALLLDAERQMDEAAIFTIHGFCQRMLTQNAFESGSRFSSELITDESELMSQVVADYWRREFYPLPEPLVDAVREMWRTPEALLKVIRTHLSGSERFIHAPGGADDLANAYKDS
;
A
#
# COMPACT_ATOMS: atom_id res chain seq x y z
N MET A 1 -21.19 21.03 -9.18
CA MET A 1 -21.97 21.28 -7.95
C MET A 1 -21.54 20.20 -6.96
N ASN A 2 -20.45 20.43 -6.22
CA ASN A 2 -19.94 19.45 -5.25
C ASN A 2 -20.79 19.54 -4.00
N GLN A 3 -21.64 18.54 -3.78
CA GLN A 3 -22.25 18.33 -2.48
C GLN A 3 -21.15 17.84 -1.54
N THR A 4 -20.72 18.70 -0.63
CA THR A 4 -19.92 18.29 0.52
C THR A 4 -20.83 17.46 1.42
N GLU A 5 -20.84 16.14 1.24
CA GLU A 5 -21.48 15.24 2.20
C GLU A 5 -20.81 15.44 3.56
N ASN A 6 -21.57 15.89 4.55
CA ASN A 6 -21.10 15.92 5.94
C ASN A 6 -20.87 14.48 6.41
N ILE A 7 -19.62 14.04 6.43
CA ILE A 7 -19.21 12.75 6.99
C ILE A 7 -19.39 12.82 8.50
N THR A 8 -20.50 12.30 9.02
CA THR A 8 -20.70 12.13 10.47
C THR A 8 -19.86 10.96 10.98
N VAL A 9 -18.84 11.25 11.78
CA VAL A 9 -18.00 10.24 12.43
C VAL A 9 -18.76 9.67 13.63
N ASN A 10 -19.09 8.38 13.57
CA ASN A 10 -19.72 7.66 14.68
C ASN A 10 -18.66 6.85 15.43
N GLN A 11 -18.90 6.63 16.73
CA GLN A 11 -18.03 5.75 17.53
C GLN A 11 -18.06 4.34 16.95
N LEU A 12 -16.88 3.79 16.67
CA LEU A 12 -16.75 2.46 16.08
C LEU A 12 -17.18 1.38 17.07
N ASP A 13 -18.17 0.58 16.67
CA ASP A 13 -18.47 -0.72 17.26
C ASP A 13 -18.08 -1.81 16.27
N ALA A 14 -17.05 -2.59 16.60
CA ALA A 14 -16.51 -3.63 15.73
C ALA A 14 -17.51 -4.75 15.43
N MET A 15 -18.50 -5.00 16.29
CA MET A 15 -19.47 -6.11 16.13
C MET A 15 -20.60 -5.77 15.16
N THR A 16 -20.95 -4.49 15.05
CA THR A 16 -22.04 -4.01 14.18
C THR A 16 -21.51 -3.24 12.97
N PHE A 17 -20.20 -3.02 12.87
CA PHE A 17 -19.56 -2.35 11.75
C PHE A 17 -19.90 -3.04 10.41
N PRO A 18 -20.41 -2.31 9.40
CA PRO A 18 -20.73 -2.92 8.11
C PRO A 18 -19.51 -3.39 7.33
N LEU A 19 -19.47 -4.67 7.00
CA LEU A 19 -18.39 -5.31 6.24
C LEU A 19 -18.64 -5.31 4.73
N HIS A 20 -19.29 -4.27 4.23
CA HIS A 20 -19.58 -4.05 2.80
C HIS A 20 -19.47 -2.58 2.41
N GLY A 21 -19.27 -2.35 1.11
CA GLY A 21 -19.04 -1.03 0.55
C GLY A 21 -17.70 -0.44 0.99
N MET A 22 -17.54 0.86 0.78
CA MET A 22 -16.37 1.61 1.25
C MET A 22 -16.63 2.14 2.65
N ARG A 23 -15.70 1.86 3.56
CA ARG A 23 -15.76 2.34 4.95
C ARG A 23 -14.43 2.96 5.36
N LEU A 24 -14.51 4.05 6.11
CA LEU A 24 -13.36 4.72 6.68
C LEU A 24 -13.41 4.59 8.20
N ILE A 25 -12.35 4.04 8.79
CA ILE A 25 -12.18 3.96 10.24
C ILE A 25 -11.07 4.95 10.61
N GLU A 26 -11.42 6.00 11.33
CA GLU A 26 -10.44 6.87 11.95
C GLU A 26 -9.94 6.23 13.24
N ALA A 27 -8.63 6.22 13.45
CA ALA A 27 -8.05 5.73 14.68
C ALA A 27 -6.82 6.56 15.04
N SER A 28 -6.70 6.93 16.31
CA SER A 28 -5.55 7.65 16.87
C SER A 28 -4.52 6.69 17.46
N ALA A 29 -3.34 7.18 17.83
CA ALA A 29 -2.35 6.34 18.53
C ALA A 29 -2.97 5.76 19.82
N GLY A 30 -2.74 4.47 20.09
CA GLY A 30 -3.24 3.82 21.30
C GLY A 30 -4.72 3.40 21.29
N THR A 31 -5.50 3.66 20.24
CA THR A 31 -6.95 3.33 20.20
C THR A 31 -7.25 1.91 19.71
N GLY A 32 -6.31 0.97 19.86
CA GLY A 32 -6.55 -0.44 19.53
C GLY A 32 -6.74 -0.75 18.04
N LYS A 33 -6.15 0.02 17.11
CA LYS A 33 -6.23 -0.23 15.65
C LYS A 33 -6.10 -1.69 15.26
N THR A 34 -5.03 -2.33 15.73
CA THR A 34 -4.72 -3.71 15.38
C THR A 34 -5.68 -4.70 16.04
N PHE A 35 -6.22 -4.34 17.21
CA PHE A 35 -7.26 -5.11 17.88
C PHE A 35 -8.57 -5.07 17.07
N THR A 36 -8.97 -3.89 16.58
CA THR A 36 -10.10 -3.71 15.67
C THR A 36 -9.93 -4.53 14.39
N ILE A 37 -8.78 -4.42 13.71
CA ILE A 37 -8.53 -5.15 12.46
C ILE A 37 -8.69 -6.65 12.67
N ALA A 38 -8.09 -7.20 13.74
CA ALA A 38 -8.19 -8.62 14.04
C ALA A 38 -9.65 -9.06 14.33
N GLY A 39 -10.44 -8.23 14.99
CA GLY A 39 -11.88 -8.49 15.22
C GLY A 39 -12.69 -8.48 13.93
N LEU A 40 -12.48 -7.48 13.06
CA LEU A 40 -13.14 -7.44 11.74
C LEU A 40 -12.73 -8.64 10.88
N TYR A 41 -11.46 -9.07 10.96
CA TYR A 41 -10.96 -10.25 10.25
C TYR A 41 -11.69 -11.53 10.69
N LEU A 42 -11.87 -11.75 12.00
CA LEU A 42 -12.67 -12.86 12.51
C LEU A 42 -14.12 -12.81 12.03
N ARG A 43 -14.74 -11.62 12.00
CA ARG A 43 -16.11 -11.47 11.51
C ARG A 43 -16.25 -11.85 10.04
N LEU A 44 -15.27 -11.49 9.20
CA LEU A 44 -15.22 -11.90 7.79
C LEU A 44 -15.06 -13.41 7.63
N LEU A 45 -14.18 -14.04 8.41
CA LEU A 45 -13.98 -15.50 8.39
C LEU A 45 -15.24 -16.27 8.79
N LEU A 46 -15.99 -15.75 9.75
CA LEU A 46 -17.19 -16.40 10.30
C LEU A 46 -18.48 -16.01 9.57
N GLY A 47 -18.43 -15.05 8.65
CA GLY A 47 -19.64 -14.43 8.07
C GLY A 47 -20.55 -13.80 9.13
N HIS A 48 -19.97 -13.27 10.22
CA HIS A 48 -20.70 -12.77 11.37
C HIS A 48 -21.31 -11.38 11.14
N GLY A 49 -22.56 -11.22 11.58
CA GLY A 49 -23.33 -9.99 11.56
C GLY A 49 -24.79 -10.25 11.16
N ASP A 50 -25.56 -9.19 11.01
CA ASP A 50 -26.89 -9.21 10.42
C ASP A 50 -26.86 -8.83 8.93
N GLN A 51 -28.03 -8.71 8.29
CA GLN A 51 -28.14 -8.33 6.87
C GLN A 51 -27.50 -6.96 6.55
N ASN A 52 -27.36 -6.09 7.56
CA ASN A 52 -26.80 -4.75 7.40
C ASN A 52 -25.31 -4.69 7.71
N SER A 53 -24.76 -5.69 8.42
CA SER A 53 -23.40 -5.65 8.93
C SER A 53 -22.50 -6.80 8.48
N ALA A 54 -23.08 -7.96 8.16
CA ALA A 54 -22.35 -9.13 7.68
C ALA A 54 -21.87 -8.94 6.23
N HIS A 55 -20.78 -9.63 5.90
CA HIS A 55 -20.42 -9.86 4.51
C HIS A 55 -21.34 -10.92 3.89
N ARG A 56 -21.50 -10.91 2.57
CA ARG A 56 -22.41 -11.82 1.82
C ARG A 56 -22.22 -13.32 2.08
N ALA A 57 -21.02 -13.71 2.49
CA ALA A 57 -20.63 -15.07 2.84
C ALA A 57 -19.38 -15.04 3.72
N PRO A 58 -19.12 -16.09 4.53
CA PRO A 58 -17.82 -16.33 5.15
C PRO A 58 -16.70 -16.33 4.10
N LEU A 59 -15.54 -15.78 4.46
CA LEU A 59 -14.37 -15.68 3.59
C LEU A 59 -13.23 -16.57 4.08
N THR A 60 -12.38 -17.03 3.16
CA THR A 60 -11.09 -17.65 3.51
C THR A 60 -10.02 -16.58 3.73
N VAL A 61 -8.88 -16.98 4.32
CA VAL A 61 -7.75 -16.06 4.59
C VAL A 61 -7.14 -15.45 3.32
N GLU A 62 -7.24 -16.14 2.18
CA GLU A 62 -6.80 -15.65 0.87
C GLU A 62 -7.77 -14.61 0.27
N GLN A 63 -9.05 -14.67 0.65
CA GLN A 63 -10.10 -13.78 0.17
C GLN A 63 -10.17 -12.46 0.93
N ILE A 64 -9.42 -12.32 2.03
CA ILE A 64 -9.37 -11.11 2.84
C ILE A 64 -8.03 -10.40 2.60
N LEU A 65 -8.02 -9.43 1.68
CA LEU A 65 -6.84 -8.62 1.38
C LEU A 65 -6.59 -7.58 2.48
N VAL A 66 -5.39 -7.60 3.04
CA VAL A 66 -4.90 -6.59 3.97
C VAL A 66 -3.57 -6.03 3.44
N VAL A 67 -3.51 -4.71 3.27
CA VAL A 67 -2.31 -4.03 2.77
C VAL A 67 -1.79 -3.00 3.78
N THR A 68 -0.47 -2.89 3.89
CA THR A 68 0.20 -1.89 4.75
C THR A 68 1.49 -1.34 4.11
N PHE A 69 2.14 -0.38 4.75
CA PHE A 69 3.30 0.31 4.18
C PHE A 69 4.62 -0.45 4.34
N THR A 70 4.80 -1.20 5.43
CA THR A 70 6.10 -1.80 5.78
C THR A 70 6.02 -3.30 5.95
N GLU A 71 7.12 -3.99 5.64
CA GLU A 71 7.25 -5.44 5.82
C GLU A 71 7.13 -5.82 7.31
N ALA A 72 7.68 -5.00 8.21
CA ALA A 72 7.54 -5.20 9.65
C ALA A 72 6.06 -5.15 10.10
N ALA A 73 5.28 -4.19 9.61
CA ALA A 73 3.86 -4.12 9.92
C ALA A 73 3.07 -5.30 9.33
N THR A 74 3.47 -5.79 8.15
CA THR A 74 2.88 -6.98 7.52
C THR A 74 3.11 -8.23 8.40
N ALA A 75 4.35 -8.44 8.85
CA ALA A 75 4.71 -9.55 9.73
C ALA A 75 3.97 -9.47 11.07
N GLU A 76 4.00 -8.30 11.71
CA GLU A 76 3.31 -8.05 12.97
C GLU A 76 1.79 -8.33 12.85
N LEU A 77 1.17 -7.85 11.77
CA LEU A 77 -0.26 -8.03 11.56
C LEU A 77 -0.62 -9.50 11.31
N ARG A 78 0.20 -10.22 10.53
CA ARG A 78 0.05 -11.66 10.29
C ARG A 78 0.11 -12.46 11.59
N ASP A 79 1.10 -12.19 12.45
CA ASP A 79 1.25 -12.88 13.73
C ASP A 79 0.05 -12.61 14.66
N ARG A 80 -0.41 -11.36 14.71
CA ARG A 80 -1.57 -10.98 15.52
C ARG A 80 -2.87 -11.63 15.03
N ILE A 81 -3.10 -11.66 13.73
CA ILE A 81 -4.28 -12.31 13.14
C ILE A 81 -4.23 -13.82 13.39
N ARG A 82 -3.07 -14.48 13.18
CA ARG A 82 -2.89 -15.91 13.46
C ARG A 82 -3.18 -16.23 14.92
N ALA A 83 -2.59 -15.47 15.85
CA ALA A 83 -2.83 -15.64 17.28
C ALA A 83 -4.31 -15.45 17.64
N ARG A 84 -4.98 -14.48 17.01
CA ARG A 84 -6.39 -14.19 17.27
C ARG A 84 -7.32 -15.29 16.75
N ILE A 85 -7.06 -15.84 15.57
CA ILE A 85 -7.78 -16.99 15.00
C ILE A 85 -7.61 -18.20 15.93
N HIS A 86 -6.39 -18.50 16.38
CA HIS A 86 -6.13 -19.59 17.31
C HIS A 86 -6.91 -19.44 18.62
N GLN A 87 -6.90 -18.23 19.21
CA GLN A 87 -7.67 -17.93 20.42
C GLN A 87 -9.18 -18.11 20.21
N ALA A 88 -9.70 -17.63 19.08
CA ALA A 88 -11.11 -17.80 18.73
C ALA A 88 -11.45 -19.29 18.57
N ARG A 89 -10.63 -20.06 17.85
CA ARG A 89 -10.85 -21.50 17.68
C ARG A 89 -10.93 -22.24 19.01
N ILE A 90 -10.02 -21.94 19.95
CA ILE A 90 -10.04 -22.53 21.29
C ILE A 90 -11.32 -22.14 22.03
N ALA A 91 -11.72 -20.86 21.98
CA ALA A 91 -12.94 -20.39 22.62
C ALA A 91 -14.21 -21.06 22.06
N PHE A 92 -14.31 -21.20 20.74
CA PHE A 92 -15.40 -21.90 20.06
C PHE A 92 -15.45 -23.38 20.43
N SER A 93 -14.30 -24.05 20.45
CA SER A 93 -14.19 -25.46 20.86
C SER A 93 -14.57 -25.68 22.34
N ARG A 94 -14.24 -24.73 23.22
CA ARG A 94 -14.56 -24.81 24.66
C ARG A 94 -15.95 -24.27 25.01
N GLY A 95 -16.60 -23.55 24.10
CA GLY A 95 -17.87 -22.87 24.35
C GLY A 95 -17.78 -21.73 25.36
N HIS A 96 -16.60 -21.15 25.59
CA HIS A 96 -16.41 -20.05 26.54
C HIS A 96 -15.22 -19.15 26.19
N SER A 97 -15.38 -17.84 26.43
CA SER A 97 -14.32 -16.82 26.33
C SER A 97 -14.65 -15.63 27.22
N ASP A 98 -13.62 -15.02 27.80
CA ASP A 98 -13.69 -13.71 28.48
C ASP A 98 -13.15 -12.57 27.61
N ASP A 99 -12.66 -12.87 26.40
CA ASP A 99 -12.15 -11.85 25.49
C ASP A 99 -13.32 -11.00 24.94
N PRO A 100 -13.23 -9.66 24.98
CA PRO A 100 -14.34 -8.77 24.65
C PRO A 100 -14.74 -8.78 23.17
N VAL A 101 -13.93 -9.35 22.27
CA VAL A 101 -14.27 -9.55 20.86
C VAL A 101 -14.72 -10.99 20.59
N ILE A 102 -14.03 -11.98 21.14
CA ILE A 102 -14.34 -13.38 20.88
C ILE A 102 -15.62 -13.82 21.60
N LYS A 103 -15.86 -13.35 22.83
CA LYS A 103 -17.06 -13.66 23.61
C LYS A 103 -18.36 -13.32 22.85
N PRO A 104 -18.58 -12.09 22.35
CA PRO A 104 -19.80 -11.79 21.63
C PRO A 104 -19.89 -12.55 20.29
N LEU A 105 -18.78 -12.81 19.60
CA LEU A 105 -18.77 -13.68 18.39
C LEU A 105 -19.28 -15.09 18.73
N LEU A 106 -18.78 -15.67 19.80
CA LEU A 106 -19.16 -16.99 20.29
C LEU A 106 -20.65 -17.05 20.67
N GLU A 107 -21.13 -16.04 21.40
CA GLU A 107 -22.52 -15.96 21.88
C GLU A 107 -23.53 -15.76 20.74
N GLN A 108 -23.14 -15.01 19.70
CA GLN A 108 -24.01 -14.69 18.56
C GLN A 108 -23.92 -15.68 17.40
N THR A 109 -22.99 -16.63 17.45
CA THR A 109 -22.86 -17.67 16.41
C THR A 109 -23.79 -18.84 16.71
N GLN A 110 -24.66 -19.15 15.75
CA GLN A 110 -25.63 -20.24 15.86
C GLN A 110 -24.97 -21.62 15.66
N ASP A 111 -24.22 -21.78 14.57
CA ASP A 111 -23.54 -23.03 14.23
C ASP A 111 -22.08 -22.98 14.69
N ARG A 112 -21.84 -23.49 15.91
CA ARG A 112 -20.51 -23.49 16.53
C ARG A 112 -19.57 -24.50 15.90
N ASP A 113 -20.10 -25.62 15.41
CA ASP A 113 -19.29 -26.67 14.80
C ASP A 113 -18.73 -26.18 13.46
N LEU A 114 -19.57 -25.53 12.64
CA LEU A 114 -19.13 -24.86 11.41
C LEU A 114 -18.11 -23.77 11.70
N ALA A 115 -18.37 -22.89 12.67
CA ALA A 115 -17.42 -21.83 13.03
C ALA A 115 -16.07 -22.40 13.50
N CYS A 116 -16.07 -23.48 14.26
CA CYS A 116 -14.85 -24.13 14.72
C CYS A 116 -14.06 -24.77 13.55
N ALA A 117 -14.77 -25.32 12.56
CA ALA A 117 -14.16 -25.83 11.32
C ALA A 117 -13.55 -24.70 10.48
N LEU A 118 -14.29 -23.61 10.25
CA LEU A 118 -13.80 -22.44 9.52
C LEU A 118 -12.55 -21.83 10.16
N LEU A 119 -12.54 -21.70 11.49
CA LEU A 119 -11.39 -21.18 12.22
C LEU A 119 -10.18 -22.13 12.18
N LEU A 120 -10.40 -23.45 12.18
CA LEU A 120 -9.33 -24.44 12.03
C LEU A 120 -8.71 -24.39 10.63
N ASP A 121 -9.54 -24.28 9.60
CA ASP A 121 -9.08 -24.16 8.21
C ASP A 121 -8.31 -22.86 8.01
N ALA A 122 -8.84 -21.74 8.52
CA ALA A 122 -8.16 -20.45 8.50
C ALA A 122 -6.80 -20.51 9.22
N GLU A 123 -6.71 -21.14 10.39
CA GLU A 123 -5.46 -21.29 11.15
C GLU A 123 -4.40 -22.05 10.35
N ARG A 124 -4.79 -23.13 9.65
CA ARG A 124 -3.89 -23.94 8.80
C ARG A 124 -3.42 -23.20 7.55
N GLN A 125 -4.26 -22.34 7.00
CA GLN A 125 -3.98 -21.60 5.76
C GLN A 125 -3.31 -20.25 6.01
N MET A 126 -2.92 -19.91 7.25
CA MET A 126 -2.35 -18.60 7.56
C MET A 126 -1.05 -18.26 6.81
N ASP A 127 -0.35 -19.25 6.26
CA ASP A 127 0.82 -19.02 5.39
C ASP A 127 0.43 -18.49 4.00
N GLU A 128 -0.81 -18.75 3.57
CA GLU A 128 -1.40 -18.29 2.30
C GLU A 128 -2.18 -16.97 2.45
N ALA A 129 -2.31 -16.45 3.69
CA ALA A 129 -3.10 -15.26 3.98
C ALA A 129 -2.68 -14.04 3.14
N ALA A 130 -3.67 -13.35 2.55
CA ALA A 130 -3.47 -12.21 1.66
C ALA A 130 -3.11 -10.91 2.42
N ILE A 131 -2.00 -10.93 3.15
CA ILE A 131 -1.46 -9.82 3.93
C ILE A 131 -0.15 -9.38 3.30
N PHE A 132 -0.13 -8.19 2.70
CA PHE A 132 1.01 -7.72 1.90
C PHE A 132 1.38 -6.27 2.24
N THR A 133 2.57 -5.85 1.81
CA THR A 133 2.79 -4.43 1.58
C THR A 133 2.03 -3.95 0.34
N ILE A 134 1.77 -2.65 0.23
CA ILE A 134 1.15 -2.06 -0.97
C ILE A 134 1.92 -2.48 -2.23
N HIS A 135 3.25 -2.35 -2.21
CA HIS A 135 4.12 -2.74 -3.31
C HIS A 135 4.06 -4.24 -3.59
N GLY A 136 4.12 -5.09 -2.55
CA GLY A 136 4.03 -6.54 -2.71
C GLY A 136 2.71 -6.99 -3.34
N PHE A 137 1.60 -6.33 -2.99
CA PHE A 137 0.30 -6.59 -3.63
C PHE A 137 0.28 -6.16 -5.10
N CYS A 138 0.74 -4.94 -5.42
CA CYS A 138 0.80 -4.46 -6.81
C CYS A 138 1.67 -5.36 -7.68
N GLN A 139 2.84 -5.78 -7.19
CA GLN A 139 3.72 -6.69 -7.90
C GLN A 139 3.06 -8.05 -8.14
N ARG A 140 2.39 -8.62 -7.12
CA ARG A 140 1.64 -9.87 -7.28
C ARG A 140 0.56 -9.76 -8.35
N MET A 141 -0.19 -8.65 -8.38
CA MET A 141 -1.22 -8.41 -9.41
C MET A 141 -0.63 -8.29 -10.81
N LEU A 142 0.52 -7.63 -10.97
CA LEU A 142 1.22 -7.51 -12.25
C LEU A 142 1.75 -8.87 -12.74
N THR A 143 2.29 -9.69 -11.84
CA THR A 143 2.80 -11.02 -12.20
C THR A 143 1.68 -11.99 -12.54
N GLN A 144 0.59 -12.00 -11.77
CA GLN A 144 -0.55 -12.89 -12.01
C GLN A 144 -1.32 -12.54 -13.28
N ASN A 145 -1.40 -11.25 -13.64
CA ASN A 145 -2.04 -10.76 -14.86
C ASN A 145 -1.01 -10.38 -15.95
N ALA A 146 0.21 -10.91 -15.89
CA ALA A 146 1.28 -10.60 -16.85
C ALA A 146 0.86 -10.92 -18.29
N PHE A 147 0.08 -11.99 -18.46
CA PHE A 147 -0.47 -12.39 -19.76
C PHE A 147 -1.52 -11.39 -20.29
N GLU A 148 -2.37 -10.85 -19.43
CA GLU A 148 -3.40 -9.86 -19.81
C GLU A 148 -2.82 -8.45 -20.05
N SER A 149 -1.70 -8.12 -19.40
CA SER A 149 -1.04 -6.80 -19.48
C SER A 149 -0.01 -6.67 -20.61
N GLY A 150 0.31 -7.76 -21.33
CA GLY A 150 1.33 -7.75 -22.39
C GLY A 150 2.75 -7.42 -21.90
N SER A 151 2.97 -7.41 -20.59
CA SER A 151 4.25 -7.12 -19.96
C SER A 151 5.18 -8.34 -20.05
N ARG A 152 6.47 -8.12 -20.35
CA ARG A 152 7.47 -9.18 -20.42
C ARG A 152 7.53 -9.90 -19.06
N PHE A 153 7.48 -11.23 -19.10
CA PHE A 153 7.38 -12.20 -17.99
C PHE A 153 8.41 -12.09 -16.84
N SER A 154 9.22 -11.03 -16.79
CA SER A 154 10.19 -10.75 -15.73
C SER A 154 10.38 -9.24 -15.58
N SER A 155 9.44 -8.56 -14.94
CA SER A 155 9.66 -7.19 -14.48
C SER A 155 10.35 -7.26 -13.12
N GLU A 156 11.64 -6.93 -13.07
CA GLU A 156 12.39 -6.81 -11.82
C GLU A 156 12.01 -5.48 -11.14
N LEU A 157 11.62 -5.54 -9.87
CA LEU A 157 11.27 -4.36 -9.11
C LEU A 157 12.55 -3.65 -8.68
N ILE A 158 12.83 -2.49 -9.29
CA ILE A 158 13.91 -1.61 -8.84
C ILE A 158 13.36 -0.78 -7.67
N THR A 159 13.75 -1.14 -6.45
CA THR A 159 13.33 -0.45 -5.21
C THR A 159 14.15 0.80 -4.91
N ASP A 160 15.36 0.89 -5.47
CA ASP A 160 16.21 2.09 -5.42
C ASP A 160 16.64 2.48 -6.84
N GLU A 161 16.02 3.54 -7.34
CA GLU A 161 16.33 4.11 -8.65
C GLU A 161 17.54 5.05 -8.61
N SER A 162 18.16 5.28 -7.45
CA SER A 162 19.21 6.30 -7.30
C SER A 162 20.42 6.07 -8.20
N GLU A 163 20.83 4.81 -8.41
CA GLU A 163 21.93 4.48 -9.31
C GLU A 163 21.56 4.75 -10.77
N LEU A 164 20.35 4.34 -11.18
CA LEU A 164 19.84 4.55 -12.53
C LEU A 164 19.67 6.04 -12.84
N MET A 165 19.15 6.82 -11.89
CA MET A 165 19.08 8.29 -12.00
C MET A 165 20.46 8.91 -12.13
N SER A 166 21.45 8.45 -11.35
CA SER A 166 22.83 8.93 -11.43
C SER A 166 23.45 8.68 -12.81
N GLN A 167 23.25 7.48 -13.35
CA GLN A 167 23.70 7.12 -14.70
C GLN A 167 23.05 8.01 -15.78
N VAL A 168 21.73 8.16 -15.74
CA VAL A 168 20.98 9.00 -16.70
C VAL A 168 21.45 10.46 -16.67
N VAL A 169 21.66 11.03 -15.48
CA VAL A 169 22.14 12.42 -15.36
C VAL A 169 23.58 12.55 -15.81
N ALA A 170 24.44 11.59 -15.53
CA ALA A 170 25.81 11.60 -16.03
C ALA A 170 25.87 11.51 -17.56
N ASP A 171 25.01 10.70 -18.18
CA ASP A 171 24.91 10.59 -19.64
C ASP A 171 24.38 11.87 -20.28
N TYR A 172 23.33 12.46 -19.69
CA TYR A 172 22.84 13.78 -20.09
C TYR A 172 23.94 14.84 -19.99
N TRP A 173 24.67 14.86 -18.89
CA TRP A 173 25.78 15.81 -18.67
C TRP A 173 26.86 15.70 -19.75
N ARG A 174 27.27 14.48 -20.11
CA ARG A 174 28.25 14.24 -21.18
C ARG A 174 27.71 14.67 -22.54
N ARG A 175 26.44 14.40 -22.83
CA ARG A 175 25.84 14.69 -24.13
C ARG A 175 25.59 16.18 -24.34
N GLU A 176 25.07 16.88 -23.33
CA GLU A 176 24.64 18.27 -23.48
C GLU A 176 25.73 19.29 -23.13
N PHE A 177 26.61 19.01 -22.15
CA PHE A 177 27.57 20.02 -21.68
C PHE A 177 28.99 19.85 -22.24
N TYR A 178 29.43 18.64 -22.60
CA TYR A 178 30.78 18.47 -23.18
C TYR A 178 30.95 19.11 -24.56
N PRO A 179 29.92 19.17 -25.43
CA PRO A 179 30.04 19.84 -26.72
C PRO A 179 30.00 21.37 -26.66
N LEU A 180 29.72 21.96 -25.49
CA LEU A 180 29.57 23.41 -25.36
C LEU A 180 30.94 24.13 -25.47
N PRO A 181 30.96 25.35 -26.04
CA PRO A 181 32.09 26.26 -25.95
C PRO A 181 32.53 26.53 -24.50
N GLU A 182 33.82 26.72 -24.30
CA GLU A 182 34.46 26.94 -22.98
C GLU A 182 33.75 28.00 -22.09
N PRO A 183 33.31 29.16 -22.62
CA PRO A 183 32.60 30.15 -21.79
C PRO A 183 31.27 29.66 -21.22
N LEU A 184 30.54 28.81 -21.97
CA LEU A 184 29.29 28.23 -21.52
C LEU A 184 29.53 27.09 -20.53
N VAL A 185 30.60 26.32 -20.71
CA VAL A 185 31.00 25.28 -19.76
C VAL A 185 31.34 25.89 -18.40
N ASP A 186 32.05 27.02 -18.37
CA ASP A 186 32.36 27.72 -17.12
C ASP A 186 31.11 28.22 -16.42
N ALA A 187 30.17 28.83 -17.15
CA ALA A 187 28.88 29.26 -16.59
C ALA A 187 28.07 28.07 -16.01
N VAL A 188 28.04 26.95 -16.72
CA VAL A 188 27.40 25.71 -16.23
C VAL A 188 28.10 25.20 -14.97
N ARG A 189 29.44 25.23 -14.91
CA ARG A 189 30.23 24.80 -13.74
C ARG A 189 30.05 25.68 -12.51
N GLU A 190 29.80 26.97 -12.70
CA GLU A 190 29.44 27.88 -11.61
C GLU A 190 28.10 27.50 -10.98
N MET A 191 27.12 27.09 -11.80
CA MET A 191 25.80 26.66 -11.34
C MET A 191 25.83 25.25 -10.74
N TRP A 192 26.45 24.29 -11.44
CA TRP A 192 26.55 22.89 -11.05
C TRP A 192 27.96 22.38 -11.32
N ARG A 193 28.70 22.05 -10.26
CA ARG A 193 30.10 21.59 -10.40
C ARG A 193 30.22 20.15 -10.92
N THR A 194 29.20 19.33 -10.69
CA THR A 194 29.21 17.90 -11.04
C THR A 194 27.81 17.41 -11.45
N PRO A 195 27.70 16.27 -12.16
CA PRO A 195 26.42 15.64 -12.47
C PRO A 195 25.56 15.37 -11.22
N GLU A 196 26.17 15.00 -10.09
CA GLU A 196 25.46 14.75 -8.83
C GLU A 196 24.88 16.04 -8.25
N ALA A 197 25.57 17.18 -8.41
CA ALA A 197 25.08 18.49 -8.00
C ALA A 197 23.84 18.89 -8.82
N LEU A 198 23.84 18.61 -10.13
CA LEU A 198 22.67 18.80 -10.97
C LEU A 198 21.52 17.87 -10.55
N LEU A 199 21.79 16.57 -10.38
CA LEU A 199 20.79 15.58 -9.95
C LEU A 199 20.11 16.04 -8.65
N LYS A 200 20.87 16.55 -7.67
CA LYS A 200 20.30 17.04 -6.40
C LYS A 200 19.29 18.18 -6.60
N VAL A 201 19.50 19.04 -7.58
CA VAL A 201 18.60 20.16 -7.90
C VAL A 201 17.36 19.65 -8.65
N ILE A 202 17.54 18.79 -9.65
CA ILE A 202 16.43 18.35 -10.50
C ILE A 202 15.60 17.21 -9.90
N ARG A 203 16.12 16.48 -8.90
CA ARG A 203 15.44 15.30 -8.32
C ARG A 203 14.02 15.59 -7.84
N THR A 204 13.76 16.78 -7.29
CA THR A 204 12.42 17.22 -6.83
C THR A 204 11.47 17.59 -7.97
N HIS A 205 12.01 17.73 -9.20
CA HIS A 205 11.28 18.03 -10.42
C HIS A 205 11.08 16.80 -11.31
N LEU A 206 11.88 15.75 -11.13
CA LEU A 206 11.80 14.49 -11.87
C LEU A 206 10.68 13.56 -11.37
N SER A 207 10.09 13.85 -10.21
CA SER A 207 8.95 13.10 -9.68
C SER A 207 7.62 13.87 -9.85
N GLY A 208 6.57 13.16 -10.27
CA GLY A 208 5.22 13.70 -10.43
C GLY A 208 4.82 13.98 -11.89
N SER A 209 3.80 14.82 -12.07
CA SER A 209 3.27 15.22 -13.38
C SER A 209 4.26 16.06 -14.19
N GLU A 210 4.20 15.96 -15.52
CA GLU A 210 5.01 16.77 -16.45
C GLU A 210 4.99 18.25 -16.06
N ARG A 211 6.18 18.84 -16.00
CA ARG A 211 6.36 20.27 -15.72
C ARG A 211 6.91 20.96 -16.96
N PHE A 212 6.23 22.03 -17.36
CA PHE A 212 6.70 22.93 -18.40
C PHE A 212 7.56 24.02 -17.75
N ILE A 213 8.85 24.02 -18.07
CA ILE A 213 9.77 25.08 -17.66
C ILE A 213 9.89 26.03 -18.85
N HIS A 214 9.46 27.27 -18.67
CA HIS A 214 9.64 28.31 -19.68
C HIS A 214 10.93 29.08 -19.39
N ALA A 215 11.94 28.94 -20.25
CA ALA A 215 13.12 29.80 -20.21
C ALA A 215 12.76 31.18 -20.79
N PRO A 216 13.13 32.29 -20.11
CA PRO A 216 12.97 33.63 -20.68
C PRO A 216 13.94 33.78 -21.86
N GLY A 217 13.45 33.59 -23.09
CA GLY A 217 14.28 33.74 -24.30
C GLY A 217 13.87 32.89 -25.50
N GLY A 218 13.01 31.87 -25.34
CA GLY A 218 12.44 31.11 -26.47
C GLY A 218 13.43 30.28 -27.30
N ALA A 219 14.72 30.24 -26.96
CA ALA A 219 15.68 29.35 -27.56
C ALA A 219 15.68 28.01 -26.82
N ASP A 220 15.30 26.94 -27.52
CA ASP A 220 15.30 25.57 -27.01
C ASP A 220 16.73 25.01 -26.79
N ASP A 221 17.77 25.75 -27.19
CA ASP A 221 19.17 25.32 -27.17
C ASP A 221 20.11 26.45 -26.70
N LEU A 222 20.84 26.19 -25.60
CA LEU A 222 21.83 27.09 -24.99
C LEU A 222 22.94 27.49 -25.97
N ALA A 223 23.33 26.60 -26.89
CA ALA A 223 24.38 26.88 -27.86
C ALA A 223 23.89 27.85 -28.95
N ASN A 224 22.59 27.85 -29.27
CA ASN A 224 22.01 28.78 -30.24
C ASN A 224 21.73 30.14 -29.58
N ALA A 225 21.27 30.17 -28.32
CA ALA A 225 21.09 31.42 -27.57
C ALA A 225 22.39 32.21 -27.42
N TYR A 226 23.53 31.52 -27.22
CA TYR A 226 24.84 32.16 -27.12
C TYR A 226 25.40 32.66 -28.47
N LYS A 227 25.07 32.01 -29.59
CA LYS A 227 25.51 32.47 -30.93
C LYS A 227 24.82 33.75 -31.37
N ASP A 228 23.63 34.03 -30.84
CA ASP A 228 22.84 35.23 -31.14
C ASP A 228 23.10 36.39 -30.15
N SER A 229 24.02 36.22 -29.19
CA SER A 229 24.44 37.23 -28.20
C SER A 229 25.81 37.82 -28.53
#